data_AF-A0ABD5PBC6-F1
#
_entry.id   AF-A0ABD5PBC6-F1
#
_cell.length_a   1.000
_cell.length_b   1.000
_cell.length_c   1.000
_cell.angle_alpha   90.00
_cell.angle_beta   90.00
_cell.angle_gamma   90.00
#
_symmetry.space_group_name_H-M   'P 1'
#
loop_
_entity.id
_entity.type
_entity.pdbx_description
1 polymer ?
#
loop_
_entity_poly.entity_id
_entity_poly.type
_entity_poly.pdbx_seq_one_letter_code
_entity_poly.pdbx_strand_id
1 'polypeptide(L)'
;MRELDCYSEDWFDLKWSDWYPLGSEGGAPTESGLYRIRHSDTRREWLEYIGETGQKRGVRGRIAQLANNVYDDKENQKYAEKRPGRAPHTAAACMNAICRTVGPSLEVSFTTTPVAEDKWMRKGLEDALIALHRREIGHSYTAFDGRMIPGYEDWDRKLGKEGNVTDTHEGAEVLNWSNYQNLTSEPWMGLQWSEPRQLSELGSTIFPEVGVYRTWYRDYPSPESSGVQQPLLYIGKGNLNSRIGARRRKDGEEAMFSFSPPPNAVDSERKLREIEVELIGAHYVANEIPPLNQENHQIFRPALVSE
;
A
#
# COMPACT_ATOMS: atom_id res chain seq x y z
N MET A 1 -19.92 -15.28 14.15
CA MET A 1 -19.00 -14.22 13.71
C MET A 1 -18.21 -14.82 12.55
N ARG A 2 -18.22 -14.20 11.37
CA ARG A 2 -17.39 -14.70 10.25
C ARG A 2 -15.96 -14.36 10.62
N GLU A 3 -15.10 -15.37 10.77
CA GLU A 3 -13.68 -15.10 10.93
C GLU A 3 -13.21 -14.38 9.67
N LEU A 4 -12.64 -13.19 9.85
CA LEU A 4 -12.12 -12.39 8.77
C LEU A 4 -10.89 -13.09 8.23
N ASP A 5 -10.81 -13.24 6.91
CA ASP A 5 -9.70 -13.97 6.28
C ASP A 5 -8.36 -13.33 6.64
N CYS A 6 -8.31 -11.99 6.76
CA CYS A 6 -7.12 -11.28 7.24
C CYS A 6 -6.59 -11.66 8.64
N TYR A 7 -7.29 -12.48 9.43
CA TYR A 7 -6.81 -13.06 10.69
C TYR A 7 -6.37 -14.53 10.57
N SER A 8 -6.69 -15.19 9.46
CA SER A 8 -6.37 -16.59 9.20
C SER A 8 -4.86 -16.85 9.08
N GLU A 9 -4.43 -18.05 9.45
CA GLU A 9 -3.05 -18.54 9.30
C GLU A 9 -2.63 -18.75 7.84
N ASP A 10 -3.59 -18.85 6.92
CA ASP A 10 -3.38 -19.07 5.48
C ASP A 10 -3.86 -17.90 4.60
N TRP A 11 -4.04 -16.70 5.19
CA TRP A 11 -4.54 -15.53 4.47
C TRP A 11 -3.70 -15.22 3.23
N PHE A 12 -4.37 -15.17 2.07
CA PHE A 12 -3.78 -14.96 0.75
C PHE A 12 -2.73 -16.01 0.37
N ASP A 13 -2.98 -17.27 0.73
CA ASP A 13 -2.11 -18.44 0.50
C ASP A 13 -0.71 -18.29 1.13
N LEU A 14 -0.57 -17.39 2.10
CA LEU A 14 0.64 -17.19 2.89
C LEU A 14 0.52 -17.90 4.21
N LYS A 15 1.59 -18.59 4.63
CA LYS A 15 1.67 -19.21 5.95
C LYS A 15 2.06 -18.14 6.98
N TRP A 16 1.07 -17.61 7.66
CA TRP A 16 1.25 -16.68 8.77
C TRP A 16 1.53 -17.44 10.06
N SER A 17 2.37 -16.85 10.91
CA SER A 17 2.57 -17.35 12.26
C SER A 17 1.33 -17.12 13.12
N ASP A 18 1.28 -17.83 14.25
CA ASP A 18 0.38 -17.48 15.36
C ASP A 18 0.48 -15.99 15.73
N TRP A 19 -0.54 -15.50 16.42
CA TRP A 19 -0.52 -14.16 16.98
C TRP A 19 0.28 -14.12 18.28
N TYR A 20 1.30 -13.26 18.33
CA TYR A 20 2.15 -13.06 19.50
C TYR A 20 1.98 -11.65 20.06
N PRO A 21 2.08 -11.42 21.39
CA PRO A 21 2.12 -10.07 21.94
C PRO A 21 3.25 -9.25 21.30
N LEU A 22 2.96 -8.01 20.87
CA LEU A 22 3.96 -7.12 20.31
C LEU A 22 5.05 -6.85 21.36
N GLY A 23 6.31 -7.03 20.96
CA GLY A 23 7.47 -6.91 21.87
C GLY A 23 7.91 -8.23 22.50
N SER A 24 7.13 -9.31 22.33
CA SER A 24 7.70 -10.66 22.43
C SER A 24 8.41 -11.00 21.12
N GLU A 25 9.56 -11.69 21.20
CA GLU A 25 10.29 -12.06 19.97
C GLU A 25 9.53 -13.10 19.16
N GLY A 26 8.60 -13.87 19.76
CA GLY A 26 7.67 -14.78 19.08
C GLY A 26 8.32 -15.79 18.12
N GLY A 27 9.64 -16.01 18.21
CA GLY A 27 10.39 -16.77 17.22
C GLY A 27 10.50 -16.12 15.83
N ALA A 28 10.23 -14.81 15.70
CA ALA A 28 10.22 -14.11 14.42
C ALA A 28 11.52 -14.33 13.62
N PRO A 29 11.43 -14.53 12.29
CA PRO A 29 12.60 -14.78 11.43
C PRO A 29 13.50 -13.55 11.28
N THR A 30 14.78 -13.78 10.96
CA THR A 30 15.75 -12.73 10.61
C THR A 30 15.83 -12.45 9.11
N GLU A 31 15.00 -13.12 8.34
CA GLU A 31 14.81 -13.03 6.90
C GLU A 31 13.88 -11.87 6.51
N SER A 32 13.90 -11.51 5.22
CA SER A 32 12.93 -10.57 4.64
C SER A 32 11.52 -11.16 4.66
N GLY A 33 10.52 -10.33 4.89
CA GLY A 33 9.15 -10.82 5.00
C GLY A 33 8.14 -9.73 5.30
N LEU A 34 6.94 -10.18 5.67
CA LEU A 34 5.79 -9.32 5.99
C LEU A 34 5.31 -9.58 7.41
N TYR A 35 4.68 -8.58 8.00
CA TYR A 35 4.07 -8.68 9.31
C TYR A 35 2.78 -7.86 9.35
N ARG A 36 1.84 -8.33 10.16
CA ARG A 36 0.55 -7.70 10.41
C ARG A 36 0.33 -7.53 11.91
N ILE A 37 -0.33 -6.44 12.28
CA ILE A 37 -0.59 -6.07 13.67
C ILE A 37 -2.09 -5.97 13.87
N ARG A 38 -2.59 -6.51 14.97
CA ARG A 38 -3.97 -6.31 15.44
C ARG A 38 -3.99 -5.87 16.89
N HIS A 39 -5.15 -5.41 17.35
CA HIS A 39 -5.43 -5.26 18.77
C HIS A 39 -6.21 -6.49 19.25
N SER A 40 -5.86 -7.05 20.41
CA SER A 40 -6.52 -8.26 20.97
C SER A 40 -7.95 -8.01 21.49
N ASP A 41 -8.36 -6.75 21.62
CA ASP A 41 -9.75 -6.39 21.93
C ASP A 41 -10.68 -6.79 20.77
N THR A 42 -11.52 -7.78 21.03
CA THR A 42 -12.51 -8.32 20.08
C THR A 42 -13.46 -7.30 19.47
N ARG A 43 -13.60 -6.10 20.05
CA ARG A 43 -14.39 -5.01 19.45
C ARG A 43 -13.70 -4.36 18.25
N ARG A 44 -12.43 -4.71 17.99
CA ARG A 44 -11.60 -4.21 16.89
C ARG A 44 -11.34 -5.35 15.91
N GLU A 45 -12.31 -5.57 15.05
CA GLU A 45 -12.31 -6.63 14.03
C GLU A 45 -11.56 -6.15 12.76
N TRP A 46 -10.41 -5.50 12.90
CA TRP A 46 -9.56 -5.11 11.77
C TRP A 46 -8.08 -5.02 12.18
N LEU A 47 -7.19 -5.16 11.19
CA LEU A 47 -5.76 -4.94 11.37
C LEU A 47 -5.47 -3.46 11.70
N GLU A 48 -4.52 -3.25 12.61
CA GLU A 48 -4.00 -1.91 12.91
C GLU A 48 -2.91 -1.51 11.94
N TYR A 49 -2.19 -2.49 11.38
CA TYR A 49 -1.07 -2.27 10.47
C TYR A 49 -0.70 -3.51 9.66
N ILE A 50 -0.21 -3.28 8.45
CA ILE A 50 0.48 -4.25 7.59
C ILE A 50 1.81 -3.61 7.20
N GLY A 51 2.90 -4.37 7.22
CA GLY A 51 4.23 -3.89 6.89
C GLY A 51 5.14 -4.93 6.26
N GLU A 52 6.08 -4.49 5.44
CA GLU A 52 7.20 -5.29 4.93
C GLU A 52 8.55 -4.92 5.54
N THR A 53 9.52 -5.83 5.42
CA THR A 53 10.93 -5.50 5.62
C THR A 53 11.86 -6.37 4.77
N GLY A 54 12.85 -5.72 4.17
CA GLY A 54 14.04 -6.37 3.59
C GLY A 54 15.34 -6.01 4.31
N GLN A 55 15.26 -5.56 5.56
CA GLN A 55 16.41 -5.10 6.33
C GLN A 55 17.29 -6.28 6.79
N LYS A 56 18.56 -6.00 7.12
CA LYS A 56 19.54 -7.02 7.57
C LYS A 56 19.09 -7.85 8.78
N ARG A 57 18.27 -7.28 9.67
CA ARG A 57 17.73 -7.98 10.86
C ARG A 57 16.35 -8.61 10.60
N GLY A 58 15.87 -8.53 9.36
CA GLY A 58 14.62 -9.10 8.88
C GLY A 58 13.39 -8.64 9.65
N VAL A 59 12.39 -9.52 9.63
CA VAL A 59 11.11 -9.38 10.32
C VAL A 59 11.32 -9.17 11.83
N ARG A 60 12.16 -9.98 12.49
CA ARG A 60 12.45 -9.86 13.94
C ARG A 60 12.94 -8.48 14.30
N GLY A 61 13.94 -7.98 13.58
CA GLY A 61 14.51 -6.65 13.85
C GLY A 61 13.51 -5.53 13.64
N ARG A 62 12.64 -5.65 12.63
CA ARG A 62 11.61 -4.64 12.34
C ARG A 62 10.50 -4.64 13.38
N ILE A 63 10.02 -5.81 13.81
CA ILE A 63 9.02 -5.95 14.88
C ILE A 63 9.59 -5.42 16.21
N ALA A 64 10.82 -5.78 16.56
CA ALA A 64 11.47 -5.28 17.78
C ALA A 64 11.64 -3.74 17.74
N GLN A 65 12.03 -3.19 16.59
CA GLN A 65 12.09 -1.74 16.39
C GLN A 65 10.71 -1.09 16.56
N LEU A 66 9.66 -1.69 16.00
CA LEU A 66 8.30 -1.19 16.14
C LEU A 66 7.86 -1.21 17.61
N ALA A 67 7.98 -2.36 18.29
CA ALA A 67 7.63 -2.52 19.70
C ALA A 67 8.34 -1.50 20.59
N ASN A 68 9.64 -1.31 20.40
CA ASN A 68 10.40 -0.29 21.13
C ASN A 68 9.83 1.12 20.90
N ASN A 69 9.50 1.49 19.67
CA ASN A 69 8.93 2.83 19.41
C ASN A 69 7.49 2.99 19.93
N VAL A 70 6.71 1.90 19.99
CA VAL A 70 5.34 1.91 20.52
C VAL A 70 5.34 2.02 22.04
N TYR A 71 6.24 1.31 22.72
CA TYR A 71 6.25 1.20 24.18
C TYR A 71 7.33 2.04 24.89
N ASP A 72 8.24 2.70 24.18
CA ASP A 72 9.23 3.61 24.81
C ASP A 72 8.56 4.87 25.34
N ASP A 73 8.36 4.90 26.65
CA ASP A 73 7.70 5.97 27.37
C ASP A 73 8.58 7.24 27.49
N LYS A 74 9.92 7.13 27.33
CA LYS A 74 10.84 8.26 27.56
C LYS A 74 10.87 9.28 26.42
N GLU A 75 10.85 8.85 25.15
CA GLU A 75 10.67 9.78 24.02
C GLU A 75 9.21 10.27 23.93
N ASN A 76 8.23 9.41 24.28
CA ASN A 76 6.80 9.73 24.20
C ASN A 76 6.27 10.59 25.38
N GLN A 77 7.01 10.71 26.48
CA GLN A 77 6.71 11.68 27.55
C GLN A 77 7.17 13.10 27.21
N LYS A 78 8.22 13.25 26.39
CA LYS A 78 8.78 14.57 26.04
C LYS A 78 7.88 15.35 25.08
N TYR A 79 7.04 14.65 24.32
CA TYR A 79 6.04 15.21 23.44
C TYR A 79 4.66 14.83 23.99
N ALA A 80 4.05 15.79 24.70
CA ALA A 80 2.80 15.80 25.48
C ALA A 80 1.68 14.79 25.14
N GLU A 81 0.70 14.67 26.05
CA GLU A 81 -0.52 13.84 26.05
C GLU A 81 -1.19 13.51 24.68
N LYS A 82 -1.02 14.36 23.65
CA LYS A 82 -1.62 14.22 22.31
C LYS A 82 -0.63 14.03 21.13
N ARG A 83 0.69 13.94 21.38
CA ARG A 83 1.73 14.04 20.34
C ARG A 83 2.83 12.97 20.45
N PRO A 84 2.53 11.68 20.23
CA PRO A 84 3.59 10.68 20.11
C PRO A 84 4.48 11.05 18.93
N GLY A 85 5.78 11.24 19.17
CA GLY A 85 6.71 11.65 18.12
C GLY A 85 6.79 10.60 17.00
N ARG A 86 6.94 11.04 15.74
CA ARG A 86 7.37 10.15 14.64
C ARG A 86 8.85 9.75 14.87
N ALA A 87 9.08 8.82 15.79
CA ALA A 87 10.30 7.98 15.82
C ALA A 87 10.34 7.14 14.50
N PRO A 88 11.45 6.49 14.11
CA PRO A 88 11.76 6.14 12.70
C PRO A 88 10.80 5.15 12.00
N HIS A 89 9.72 4.74 12.66
CA HIS A 89 8.64 3.92 12.13
C HIS A 89 7.33 4.74 12.07
N THR A 90 6.83 5.01 10.86
CA THR A 90 5.66 5.87 10.62
C THR A 90 4.41 5.43 11.38
N ALA A 91 4.19 4.11 11.53
CA ALA A 91 3.04 3.57 12.27
C ALA A 91 3.15 3.61 13.81
N ALA A 92 4.35 3.78 14.38
CA ALA A 92 4.55 3.62 15.82
C ALA A 92 3.79 4.68 16.64
N ALA A 93 3.72 5.92 16.13
CA ALA A 93 2.98 7.00 16.78
C ALA A 93 1.49 6.68 16.91
N CYS A 94 0.87 6.19 15.83
CA CYS A 94 -0.54 5.79 15.83
C CYS A 94 -0.79 4.59 16.76
N MET A 95 0.08 3.59 16.74
CA MET A 95 -0.01 2.44 17.65
C MET A 95 0.14 2.82 19.12
N ASN A 96 1.03 3.76 19.45
CA ASN A 96 1.12 4.29 20.81
C ASN A 96 -0.19 4.98 21.24
N ALA A 97 -0.79 5.77 20.34
CA ALA A 97 -2.08 6.39 20.59
C ALA A 97 -3.21 5.35 20.81
N ILE A 98 -3.23 4.28 20.00
CA ILE A 98 -4.13 3.13 20.21
C ILE A 98 -3.89 2.52 21.60
N CYS A 99 -2.62 2.28 21.97
CA CYS A 99 -2.28 1.71 23.28
C CYS A 99 -2.78 2.56 24.46
N ARG A 100 -2.69 3.89 24.33
CA ARG A 100 -3.17 4.83 25.35
C ARG A 100 -4.69 4.93 25.41
N THR A 101 -5.39 4.68 24.30
CA THR A 101 -6.84 4.85 24.19
C THR A 101 -7.60 3.56 24.49
N VAL A 102 -7.10 2.43 24.01
CA VAL A 102 -7.79 1.13 24.03
C VAL A 102 -7.12 0.16 25.02
N GLY A 103 -5.80 0.26 25.18
CA GLY A 103 -5.00 -0.61 26.03
C GLY A 103 -3.76 -1.15 25.31
N PRO A 104 -2.73 -1.66 26.02
CA PRO A 104 -1.42 -1.97 25.44
C PRO A 104 -1.36 -3.26 24.61
N SER A 105 -2.50 -3.90 24.37
CA SER A 105 -2.62 -5.32 24.02
C SER A 105 -2.57 -5.56 22.51
N LEU A 106 -1.52 -5.05 21.87
CA LEU A 106 -1.23 -5.28 20.45
C LEU A 106 -0.59 -6.65 20.25
N GLU A 107 -0.96 -7.29 19.15
CA GLU A 107 -0.43 -8.59 18.72
C GLU A 107 0.14 -8.48 17.31
N VAL A 108 1.14 -9.32 17.02
CA VAL A 108 1.81 -9.43 15.73
C VAL A 108 1.77 -10.85 15.21
N SER A 109 1.54 -10.97 13.91
CA SER A 109 1.69 -12.20 13.14
C SER A 109 2.56 -11.89 11.92
N PHE A 110 3.36 -12.84 11.48
CA PHE A 110 4.38 -12.61 10.45
C PHE A 110 4.50 -13.79 9.49
N THR A 111 5.06 -13.52 8.31
CA THR A 111 5.32 -14.55 7.31
C THR A 111 6.61 -14.26 6.53
N THR A 112 7.28 -15.32 6.13
CA THR A 112 8.39 -15.28 5.19
C THR A 112 8.07 -16.23 4.04
N THR A 113 8.36 -15.78 2.83
CA THR A 113 8.13 -16.55 1.59
C THR A 113 9.25 -16.22 0.61
N PRO A 114 9.69 -17.17 -0.25
CA PRO A 114 10.74 -16.90 -1.22
C PRO A 114 10.49 -15.65 -2.07
N VAL A 115 9.23 -15.39 -2.46
CA VAL A 115 8.88 -14.18 -3.23
C VAL A 115 9.12 -12.88 -2.46
N ALA A 116 9.10 -12.92 -1.12
CA ALA A 116 9.37 -11.77 -0.28
C ALA A 116 10.87 -11.48 -0.11
N GLU A 117 11.78 -12.29 -0.65
CA GLU A 117 13.21 -11.94 -0.66
C GLU A 117 13.50 -10.80 -1.64
N ASP A 118 12.85 -10.81 -2.80
CA ASP A 118 12.94 -9.73 -3.77
C ASP A 118 12.16 -8.49 -3.29
N LYS A 119 12.79 -7.31 -3.37
CA LYS A 119 12.19 -6.07 -2.86
C LYS A 119 10.96 -5.63 -3.65
N TRP A 120 10.99 -5.79 -4.97
CA TRP A 120 9.87 -5.38 -5.82
C TRP A 120 8.66 -6.27 -5.59
N MET A 121 8.87 -7.59 -5.55
CA MET A 121 7.84 -8.58 -5.21
C MET A 121 7.28 -8.39 -3.81
N ARG A 122 8.16 -8.22 -2.80
CA ARG A 122 7.73 -8.03 -1.41
C ARG A 122 6.83 -6.81 -1.22
N LYS A 123 7.15 -5.70 -1.90
CA LYS A 123 6.32 -4.48 -1.84
C LYS A 123 4.99 -4.63 -2.57
N GLY A 124 4.96 -5.29 -3.73
CA GLY A 124 3.67 -5.58 -4.37
C GLY A 124 2.82 -6.53 -3.54
N LEU A 125 3.43 -7.49 -2.85
CA LEU A 125 2.75 -8.37 -1.91
C LEU A 125 2.19 -7.60 -0.70
N GLU A 126 2.93 -6.62 -0.17
CA GLU A 126 2.42 -5.69 0.84
C GLU A 126 1.20 -4.93 0.31
N ASP A 127 1.30 -4.28 -0.86
CA ASP A 127 0.19 -3.55 -1.48
C ASP A 127 -1.03 -4.47 -1.73
N ALA A 128 -0.81 -5.73 -2.12
CA ALA A 128 -1.86 -6.75 -2.28
C ALA A 128 -2.60 -7.04 -0.97
N LEU A 129 -1.87 -7.28 0.13
CA LEU A 129 -2.48 -7.53 1.44
C LEU A 129 -3.25 -6.31 1.94
N ILE A 130 -2.76 -5.10 1.68
CA ILE A 130 -3.48 -3.87 2.03
C ILE A 130 -4.78 -3.76 1.22
N ALA A 131 -4.73 -4.04 -0.08
CA ALA A 131 -5.89 -4.01 -0.96
C ALA A 131 -6.93 -5.07 -0.56
N LEU A 132 -6.50 -6.29 -0.23
CA LEU A 132 -7.36 -7.37 0.25
C LEU A 132 -7.99 -7.05 1.60
N HIS A 133 -7.22 -6.51 2.53
CA HIS A 133 -7.74 -6.03 3.82
C HIS A 133 -8.84 -4.99 3.62
N ARG A 134 -8.60 -3.98 2.76
CA ARG A 134 -9.61 -2.97 2.42
C ARG A 134 -10.86 -3.59 1.81
N ARG A 135 -10.70 -4.54 0.88
CA ARG A 135 -11.83 -5.26 0.24
C ARG A 135 -12.67 -6.04 1.26
N GLU A 136 -12.03 -6.71 2.21
CA GLU A 136 -12.69 -7.57 3.20
C GLU A 136 -13.36 -6.75 4.32
N ILE A 137 -12.71 -5.67 4.76
CA ILE A 137 -13.11 -4.88 5.93
C ILE A 137 -13.96 -3.66 5.55
N GLY A 138 -13.81 -3.15 4.34
CA GLY A 138 -14.49 -1.93 3.88
C GLY A 138 -13.76 -0.63 4.21
N HIS A 139 -12.55 -0.68 4.77
CA HIS A 139 -11.70 0.48 5.03
C HIS A 139 -10.22 0.10 5.21
N SER A 140 -9.31 1.08 5.14
CA SER A 140 -7.88 0.88 5.47
C SER A 140 -7.68 0.49 6.94
N TYR A 141 -6.58 -0.21 7.22
CA TYR A 141 -6.07 -0.36 8.58
C TYR A 141 -5.77 1.00 9.24
N THR A 142 -5.80 1.05 10.57
CA THR A 142 -5.81 2.30 11.33
C THR A 142 -4.57 3.17 11.11
N ALA A 143 -3.38 2.57 11.12
CA ALA A 143 -2.10 3.28 11.00
C ALA A 143 -1.62 3.44 9.54
N PHE A 144 -2.54 3.46 8.56
CA PHE A 144 -2.21 3.62 7.14
C PHE A 144 -1.52 4.96 6.88
N ASP A 145 -0.32 4.89 6.28
CA ASP A 145 0.50 6.05 5.91
C ASP A 145 0.63 7.11 7.02
N GLY A 146 0.85 6.64 8.25
CA GLY A 146 1.02 7.51 9.43
C GLY A 146 -0.26 8.22 9.89
N ARG A 147 -1.45 7.80 9.43
CA ARG A 147 -2.75 8.27 9.96
C ARG A 147 -2.80 8.08 11.47
N MET A 148 -3.30 9.11 12.16
CA MET A 148 -3.56 9.10 13.60
C MET A 148 -5.05 8.85 13.90
N ILE A 149 -5.33 8.21 15.03
CA ILE A 149 -6.69 8.02 15.54
C ILE A 149 -7.31 9.34 16.05
N PRO A 150 -8.66 9.44 16.16
CA PRO A 150 -9.32 10.60 16.74
C PRO A 150 -8.75 11.04 18.08
N GLY A 151 -8.55 12.36 18.23
CA GLY A 151 -8.00 12.97 19.44
C GLY A 151 -6.47 13.11 19.46
N TYR A 152 -5.77 12.58 18.46
CA TYR A 152 -4.31 12.70 18.31
C TYR A 152 -3.94 13.47 17.05
N GLU A 153 -2.85 14.24 17.14
CA GLU A 153 -2.37 15.08 16.04
C GLU A 153 -1.25 14.39 15.27
N ASP A 154 -1.24 14.58 13.95
CA ASP A 154 -0.13 14.15 13.11
C ASP A 154 1.02 15.16 13.21
N TRP A 155 2.18 14.71 13.69
CA TRP A 155 3.36 15.57 13.85
C TRP A 155 4.46 15.17 12.86
N ASP A 156 4.70 16.00 11.85
CA ASP A 156 5.86 15.84 10.98
C ASP A 156 7.10 16.52 11.59
N ARG A 157 7.94 15.69 12.22
CA ARG A 157 9.21 16.09 12.84
C ARG A 157 10.19 16.74 11.85
N LYS A 158 10.10 16.46 10.54
CA LYS A 158 11.02 17.03 9.53
C LYS A 158 10.68 18.47 9.14
N LEU A 159 9.41 18.85 9.23
CA LEU A 159 8.95 20.18 8.81
C LEU A 159 8.87 21.17 9.97
N GLY A 160 8.95 20.70 11.23
CA GLY A 160 8.80 21.55 12.41
C GLY A 160 7.46 22.28 12.45
N LYS A 161 6.46 21.75 11.74
CA LYS A 161 5.13 22.32 11.58
C LYS A 161 4.10 21.34 12.11
N GLU A 162 3.09 21.89 12.77
CA GLU A 162 1.88 21.15 13.11
C GLU A 162 1.24 20.65 11.80
N GLY A 163 1.01 19.34 11.71
CA GLY A 163 0.11 18.83 10.67
C GLY A 163 -1.28 19.34 10.99
N ASN A 164 -1.93 19.98 10.04
CA ASN A 164 -3.32 20.39 10.22
C ASN A 164 -4.16 19.14 10.57
N VAL A 165 -4.98 19.26 11.61
CA VAL A 165 -5.96 18.26 12.12
C VAL A 165 -7.11 18.05 11.11
N THR A 166 -6.85 18.12 9.80
CA THR A 166 -7.89 18.36 8.80
C THR A 166 -8.10 17.23 7.81
N ASP A 167 -7.36 16.13 7.88
CA ASP A 167 -7.83 14.92 7.20
C ASP A 167 -8.88 14.28 8.08
N THR A 168 -10.13 14.37 7.64
CA THR A 168 -11.22 13.53 8.13
C THR A 168 -10.67 12.11 8.33
N HIS A 169 -10.93 11.50 9.50
CA HIS A 169 -10.43 10.15 9.82
C HIS A 169 -10.88 9.08 8.80
N GLU A 170 -11.80 9.44 7.92
CA GLU A 170 -12.31 8.64 6.84
C GLU A 170 -11.26 8.48 5.73
N GLY A 171 -10.95 7.22 5.42
CA GLY A 171 -10.16 6.87 4.25
C GLY A 171 -10.91 7.16 2.95
N ALA A 172 -10.24 6.88 1.83
CA ALA A 172 -10.93 6.74 0.56
C ALA A 172 -11.89 5.55 0.64
N GLU A 173 -13.04 5.67 -0.01
CA GLU A 173 -13.94 4.54 -0.23
C GLU A 173 -13.20 3.38 -0.89
N VAL A 174 -13.58 2.16 -0.52
CA VAL A 174 -13.03 0.94 -1.13
C VAL A 174 -13.51 0.87 -2.57
N LEU A 175 -12.60 0.52 -3.48
CA LEU A 175 -12.93 0.45 -4.90
C LEU A 175 -13.90 -0.71 -5.17
N ASN A 176 -14.63 -0.63 -6.26
CA ASN A 176 -15.43 -1.76 -6.69
C ASN A 176 -14.53 -2.77 -7.42
N TRP A 177 -14.18 -3.85 -6.74
CA TRP A 177 -13.34 -4.94 -7.26
C TRP A 177 -13.94 -5.73 -8.43
N SER A 178 -15.11 -5.34 -8.94
CA SER A 178 -15.57 -5.81 -10.24
C SER A 178 -14.47 -5.64 -11.28
N ASN A 179 -14.31 -6.66 -12.13
CA ASN A 179 -13.43 -6.60 -13.28
C ASN A 179 -11.93 -6.43 -12.93
N TYR A 180 -11.49 -6.74 -11.70
CA TYR A 180 -10.09 -6.55 -11.26
C TYR A 180 -9.04 -7.24 -12.13
N GLN A 181 -9.42 -8.33 -12.81
CA GLN A 181 -8.54 -9.09 -13.71
C GLN A 181 -8.29 -8.40 -15.06
N ASN A 182 -9.20 -7.54 -15.55
CA ASN A 182 -9.06 -6.91 -16.86
C ASN A 182 -8.39 -5.54 -16.75
N LEU A 183 -7.08 -5.57 -16.48
CA LEU A 183 -6.25 -4.45 -16.03
C LEU A 183 -6.22 -3.22 -16.94
N THR A 184 -6.51 -3.36 -18.22
CA THR A 184 -6.47 -2.28 -19.23
C THR A 184 -7.85 -1.85 -19.70
N SER A 185 -8.91 -2.49 -19.20
CA SER A 185 -10.28 -2.18 -19.57
C SER A 185 -10.79 -0.88 -18.94
N GLU A 186 -11.78 -0.25 -19.58
CA GLU A 186 -12.41 1.00 -19.14
C GLU A 186 -13.07 0.91 -17.76
N PRO A 187 -13.83 -0.16 -17.39
CA PRO A 187 -14.47 -0.24 -16.07
C PRO A 187 -13.58 -0.94 -15.01
N TRP A 188 -12.27 -0.97 -15.18
CA TRP A 188 -11.36 -1.65 -14.24
C TRP A 188 -11.48 -1.05 -12.83
N MET A 189 -11.75 -1.90 -11.84
CA MET A 189 -11.93 -1.52 -10.43
C MET A 189 -13.05 -0.48 -10.19
N GLY A 190 -14.03 -0.41 -11.11
CA GLY A 190 -15.17 0.50 -11.04
C GLY A 190 -14.84 1.98 -11.24
N LEU A 191 -13.61 2.29 -11.67
CA LEU A 191 -13.20 3.66 -12.01
C LEU A 191 -13.57 4.01 -13.45
N GLN A 192 -13.70 5.31 -13.74
CA GLN A 192 -13.98 5.84 -15.07
C GLN A 192 -12.66 6.12 -15.81
N TRP A 193 -12.00 5.06 -16.26
CA TRP A 193 -10.74 5.19 -16.99
C TRP A 193 -10.96 5.84 -18.36
N SER A 194 -10.07 6.76 -18.74
CA SER A 194 -10.03 7.32 -20.09
C SER A 194 -9.71 6.24 -21.11
N GLU A 195 -10.15 6.48 -22.35
CA GLU A 195 -9.68 5.73 -23.52
C GLU A 195 -8.15 5.63 -23.54
N PRO A 196 -7.58 4.45 -23.84
CA PRO A 196 -6.15 4.26 -23.97
C PRO A 196 -5.53 5.14 -25.06
N ARG A 197 -4.42 5.81 -24.75
CA ARG A 197 -3.64 6.63 -25.69
C ARG A 197 -2.15 6.32 -25.59
N GLN A 198 -1.38 6.59 -26.64
CA GLN A 198 0.08 6.50 -26.55
C GLN A 198 0.67 7.71 -25.82
N LEU A 199 1.78 7.53 -25.08
CA LEU A 199 2.48 8.63 -24.42
C LEU A 199 3.05 9.67 -25.42
N SER A 200 3.23 9.30 -26.69
CA SER A 200 3.52 10.24 -27.79
C SER A 200 2.44 11.34 -27.92
N GLU A 201 1.18 11.02 -27.62
CA GLU A 201 -0.01 11.88 -27.81
C GLU A 201 -0.30 12.82 -26.63
N LEU A 202 0.58 12.92 -25.63
CA LEU A 202 0.33 13.75 -24.44
C LEU A 202 0.01 15.22 -24.75
N GLY A 203 0.58 15.78 -25.82
CA GLY A 203 0.41 17.18 -26.18
C GLY A 203 -1.02 17.60 -26.53
N SER A 204 -1.91 16.65 -26.86
CA SER A 204 -3.31 16.90 -27.21
C SER A 204 -4.29 16.49 -26.09
N THR A 205 -3.79 16.02 -24.94
CA THR A 205 -4.62 15.46 -23.88
C THR A 205 -4.90 16.48 -22.79
N ILE A 206 -6.18 16.62 -22.43
CA ILE A 206 -6.64 17.43 -21.30
C ILE A 206 -6.79 16.49 -20.10
N PHE A 207 -6.09 16.79 -19.02
CA PHE A 207 -6.14 16.01 -17.79
C PHE A 207 -6.98 16.70 -16.72
N PRO A 208 -7.67 15.96 -15.84
CA PRO A 208 -8.03 16.52 -14.55
C PRO A 208 -6.76 16.88 -13.78
N GLU A 209 -6.86 17.87 -12.89
CA GLU A 209 -5.70 18.36 -12.13
C GLU A 209 -5.07 17.25 -11.29
N VAL A 210 -5.91 16.39 -10.71
CA VAL A 210 -5.51 15.31 -9.81
C VAL A 210 -6.25 14.03 -10.17
N GLY A 211 -5.58 12.88 -10.07
CA GLY A 211 -6.20 11.57 -10.22
C GLY A 211 -5.20 10.43 -10.12
N VAL A 212 -5.61 9.29 -10.68
CA VAL A 212 -4.77 8.10 -10.85
C VAL A 212 -4.56 7.80 -12.32
N TYR A 213 -3.46 7.15 -12.65
CA TYR A 213 -3.14 6.74 -14.01
C TYR A 213 -2.44 5.39 -14.03
N ARG A 214 -2.49 4.73 -15.19
CA ARG A 214 -1.79 3.47 -15.45
C ARG A 214 -1.08 3.54 -16.80
N THR A 215 0.04 2.84 -16.94
CA THR A 215 0.79 2.69 -18.21
C THR A 215 1.08 1.23 -18.53
N TRP A 216 1.16 0.87 -19.81
CA TRP A 216 1.47 -0.49 -20.29
C TRP A 216 1.95 -0.49 -21.75
N TYR A 217 2.49 -1.61 -22.27
CA TYR A 217 2.80 -1.76 -23.70
C TYR A 217 1.75 -2.62 -24.38
N ARG A 218 1.18 -2.15 -25.51
CA ARG A 218 0.09 -2.83 -26.24
C ARG A 218 0.42 -4.29 -26.58
N ASP A 219 1.64 -4.55 -27.03
CA ASP A 219 2.08 -5.85 -27.53
C ASP A 219 3.01 -6.55 -26.53
N TYR A 220 2.80 -6.33 -25.23
CA TYR A 220 3.57 -7.06 -24.23
C TYR A 220 3.26 -8.56 -24.38
N PRO A 221 4.28 -9.43 -24.55
CA PRO A 221 4.06 -10.85 -24.73
C PRO A 221 3.42 -11.42 -23.44
N SER A 222 2.11 -11.60 -23.47
CA SER A 222 1.43 -12.46 -22.50
C SER A 222 1.75 -13.89 -22.93
N PRO A 223 2.28 -14.75 -22.05
CA PRO A 223 2.38 -16.16 -22.35
C PRO A 223 0.94 -16.67 -22.57
N GLU A 224 0.57 -17.00 -23.81
CA GLU A 224 -0.79 -17.42 -24.19
C GLU A 224 -1.32 -18.60 -23.34
N SER A 225 -0.42 -19.30 -22.66
CA SER A 225 -0.68 -20.45 -21.79
C SER A 225 -0.67 -20.16 -20.28
N SER A 226 -0.36 -18.94 -19.81
CA SER A 226 -0.26 -18.66 -18.36
C SER A 226 -1.50 -18.04 -17.74
N GLY A 227 -2.50 -17.61 -18.53
CA GLY A 227 -3.67 -16.89 -18.01
C GLY A 227 -3.34 -15.51 -17.41
N VAL A 228 -2.07 -15.08 -17.50
CA VAL A 228 -1.57 -13.80 -16.98
C VAL A 228 -2.00 -12.69 -17.92
N GLN A 229 -2.72 -11.71 -17.37
CA GLN A 229 -3.17 -10.54 -18.10
C GLN A 229 -1.98 -9.63 -18.40
N GLN A 230 -2.11 -8.81 -19.44
CA GLN A 230 -1.11 -7.83 -19.83
C GLN A 230 -0.62 -7.02 -18.62
N PRO A 231 0.64 -7.17 -18.19
CA PRO A 231 1.10 -6.51 -16.99
C PRO A 231 1.20 -5.00 -17.22
N LEU A 232 0.68 -4.23 -16.27
CA LEU A 232 0.91 -2.80 -16.22
C LEU A 232 2.39 -2.52 -15.95
N LEU A 233 2.92 -1.48 -16.60
CA LEU A 233 4.24 -0.95 -16.31
C LEU A 233 4.23 -0.15 -15.02
N TYR A 234 3.19 0.65 -14.80
CA TYR A 234 3.15 1.56 -13.66
C TYR A 234 1.71 1.94 -13.31
N ILE A 235 1.45 2.09 -12.02
CA ILE A 235 0.25 2.73 -11.49
C ILE A 235 0.71 3.90 -10.64
N GLY A 236 0.14 5.08 -10.88
CA GLY A 236 0.54 6.30 -10.21
C GLY A 236 -0.62 7.20 -9.83
N LYS A 237 -0.37 8.10 -8.87
CA LYS A 237 -1.32 9.17 -8.46
C LYS A 237 -0.74 10.58 -8.55
N GLY A 238 -1.63 11.57 -8.41
CA GLY A 238 -1.31 12.98 -8.16
C GLY A 238 -1.60 13.87 -9.35
N ASN A 239 -0.78 14.89 -9.56
CA ASN A 239 -0.95 15.79 -10.71
C ASN A 239 -0.64 15.05 -12.02
N LEU A 240 -1.68 14.74 -12.80
CA LEU A 240 -1.58 13.83 -13.93
C LEU A 240 -0.69 14.36 -15.04
N ASN A 241 -0.80 15.64 -15.37
CA ASN A 241 0.02 16.24 -16.43
C ASN A 241 1.52 16.10 -16.14
N SER A 242 1.94 16.47 -14.92
CA SER A 242 3.34 16.35 -14.50
C SER A 242 3.80 14.88 -14.40
N ARG A 243 2.98 14.02 -13.78
CA ARG A 243 3.34 12.63 -13.49
C ARG A 243 3.41 11.77 -14.75
N ILE A 244 2.42 11.87 -15.64
CA ILE A 244 2.39 11.13 -16.90
C ILE A 244 3.48 11.66 -17.85
N GLY A 245 3.72 12.97 -17.88
CA GLY A 245 4.85 13.56 -18.61
C GLY A 245 6.21 13.02 -18.14
N ALA A 246 6.38 12.81 -16.83
CA ALA A 246 7.57 12.14 -16.30
C ALA A 246 7.67 10.67 -16.73
N ARG A 247 6.53 9.96 -16.85
CA ARG A 247 6.51 8.59 -17.36
C ARG A 247 6.88 8.48 -18.82
N ARG A 248 6.45 9.38 -19.71
CA ARG A 248 6.89 9.38 -21.12
C ARG A 248 8.42 9.28 -21.25
N ARG A 249 9.16 10.02 -20.42
CA ARG A 249 10.63 9.97 -20.44
C ARG A 249 11.20 8.62 -19.98
N LYS A 250 10.52 7.94 -19.05
CA LYS A 250 10.99 6.71 -18.43
C LYS A 250 10.54 5.46 -19.20
N ASP A 251 9.27 5.40 -19.57
CA ASP A 251 8.62 4.26 -20.22
C ASP A 251 8.69 4.33 -21.75
N GLY A 252 9.10 5.45 -22.35
CA GLY A 252 9.10 5.61 -23.80
C GLY A 252 7.79 6.17 -24.33
N GLU A 253 7.77 6.53 -25.61
CA GLU A 253 6.61 7.16 -26.25
C GLU A 253 5.58 6.14 -26.75
N GLU A 254 6.02 4.91 -26.94
CA GLU A 254 5.25 3.76 -27.40
C GLU A 254 4.38 3.13 -26.30
N ALA A 255 4.65 3.43 -25.04
CA ALA A 255 3.80 2.98 -23.94
C ALA A 255 2.42 3.65 -24.03
N MET A 256 1.40 2.85 -23.76
CA MET A 256 0.02 3.26 -23.61
C MET A 256 -0.21 3.85 -22.20
N PHE A 257 -1.18 4.75 -22.07
CA PHE A 257 -1.67 5.23 -20.80
C PHE A 257 -3.19 5.42 -20.79
N SER A 258 -3.77 5.31 -19.61
CA SER A 258 -5.12 5.76 -19.27
C SER A 258 -5.09 6.44 -17.91
N PHE A 259 -6.04 7.32 -17.66
CA PHE A 259 -6.19 7.98 -16.36
C PHE A 259 -7.63 7.99 -15.90
N SER A 260 -7.85 8.13 -14.60
CA SER A 260 -9.17 8.34 -14.02
C SER A 260 -9.09 9.51 -13.03
N PRO A 261 -10.07 10.43 -13.02
CA PRO A 261 -10.27 11.25 -11.84
C PRO A 261 -10.53 10.34 -10.63
N PRO A 262 -10.23 10.78 -9.40
CA PRO A 262 -10.53 9.99 -8.23
C PRO A 262 -12.05 9.80 -8.09
N PRO A 263 -12.51 8.66 -7.53
CA PRO A 263 -13.91 8.50 -7.16
C PRO A 263 -14.24 9.48 -6.05
N ASN A 264 -15.33 10.25 -6.22
CA ASN A 264 -15.73 11.34 -5.35
C ASN A 264 -14.67 12.46 -5.23
N ALA A 265 -15.00 13.54 -4.51
CA ALA A 265 -14.05 14.62 -4.24
C ALA A 265 -12.99 14.15 -3.23
N VAL A 266 -11.97 13.44 -3.71
CA VAL A 266 -10.80 13.12 -2.90
C VAL A 266 -10.06 14.41 -2.59
N ASP A 267 -10.12 14.81 -1.32
CA ASP A 267 -9.61 16.06 -0.78
C ASP A 267 -8.19 15.94 -0.23
N SER A 268 -7.60 14.74 -0.22
CA SER A 268 -6.28 14.52 0.37
C SER A 268 -5.35 13.58 -0.41
N GLU A 269 -4.05 13.84 -0.32
CA GLU A 269 -3.00 13.01 -0.91
C GLU A 269 -3.00 11.58 -0.36
N ARG A 270 -3.41 11.42 0.91
CA ARG A 270 -3.49 10.14 1.60
C ARG A 270 -4.62 9.28 1.04
N LYS A 271 -5.81 9.85 0.82
CA LYS A 271 -6.93 9.15 0.16
C LYS A 271 -6.55 8.70 -1.25
N LEU A 272 -5.83 9.52 -2.03
CA LEU A 272 -5.30 9.07 -3.32
C LEU A 272 -4.27 7.94 -3.19
N ARG A 273 -3.48 7.92 -2.11
CA ARG A 273 -2.52 6.84 -1.85
C ARG A 273 -3.24 5.52 -1.55
N GLU A 274 -4.36 5.55 -0.84
CA GLU A 274 -5.19 4.36 -0.62
C GLU A 274 -5.69 3.78 -1.94
N ILE A 275 -6.21 4.63 -2.84
CA ILE A 275 -6.65 4.19 -4.17
C ILE A 275 -5.48 3.61 -4.97
N GLU A 276 -4.33 4.29 -4.99
CA GLU A 276 -3.14 3.82 -5.70
C GLU A 276 -2.66 2.44 -5.20
N VAL A 277 -2.58 2.25 -3.88
CA VAL A 277 -2.20 0.97 -3.27
C VAL A 277 -3.22 -0.11 -3.60
N GLU A 278 -4.52 0.21 -3.56
CA GLU A 278 -5.57 -0.74 -3.88
C GLU A 278 -5.52 -1.21 -5.35
N LEU A 279 -5.21 -0.29 -6.29
CA LEU A 279 -5.00 -0.63 -7.70
C LEU A 279 -3.74 -1.48 -7.93
N ILE A 280 -2.65 -1.17 -7.22
CA ILE A 280 -1.40 -1.98 -7.29
C ILE A 280 -1.66 -3.38 -6.72
N GLY A 281 -2.35 -3.48 -5.59
CA GLY A 281 -2.72 -4.76 -5.00
C GLY A 281 -3.64 -5.57 -5.89
N ALA A 282 -4.65 -4.96 -6.51
CA ALA A 282 -5.52 -5.63 -7.48
C ALA A 282 -4.75 -6.15 -8.71
N HIS A 283 -3.77 -5.37 -9.19
CA HIS A 283 -2.86 -5.83 -10.24
C HIS A 283 -2.04 -7.04 -9.81
N TYR A 284 -1.48 -7.02 -8.60
CA TYR A 284 -0.74 -8.15 -8.04
C TYR A 284 -1.64 -9.39 -7.88
N VAL A 285 -2.87 -9.24 -7.39
CA VAL A 285 -3.82 -10.36 -7.26
C VAL A 285 -4.21 -10.94 -8.62
N ALA A 286 -4.23 -10.13 -9.68
CA ALA A 286 -4.55 -10.60 -11.03
C ALA A 286 -3.38 -11.33 -11.72
N ASN A 287 -2.14 -10.93 -11.44
CA ASN A 287 -0.96 -11.35 -12.20
C ASN A 287 0.14 -12.03 -11.38
N GLU A 288 0.00 -12.09 -10.06
CA GLU A 288 1.00 -12.58 -9.09
C GLU A 288 2.35 -11.84 -9.14
N ILE A 289 2.40 -10.68 -9.81
CA ILE A 289 3.55 -9.79 -9.87
C ILE A 289 3.09 -8.34 -9.72
N PRO A 290 3.89 -7.44 -9.12
CA PRO A 290 3.59 -6.01 -9.10
C PRO A 290 3.72 -5.39 -10.51
N PRO A 291 3.30 -4.12 -10.71
CA PRO A 291 3.58 -3.43 -11.96
C PRO A 291 5.09 -3.33 -12.22
N LEU A 292 5.52 -3.56 -13.46
CA LEU A 292 6.92 -3.85 -13.82
C LEU A 292 7.91 -2.77 -13.39
N ASN A 293 7.51 -1.49 -13.46
CA ASN A 293 8.34 -0.32 -13.19
C ASN A 293 7.93 0.43 -11.91
N GLN A 294 7.20 -0.23 -10.98
CA GLN A 294 6.66 0.40 -9.77
C GLN A 294 7.76 0.91 -8.82
N GLU A 295 8.84 0.12 -8.63
CA GLU A 295 9.87 0.37 -7.60
C GLU A 295 11.23 0.89 -8.11
N ASN A 296 11.29 1.46 -9.32
CA ASN A 296 12.55 1.90 -9.96
C ASN A 296 13.66 0.83 -10.00
N HIS A 297 13.33 -0.45 -9.77
CA HIS A 297 14.31 -1.51 -9.55
C HIS A 297 14.97 -1.94 -10.88
N GLN A 298 14.16 -1.99 -11.95
CA GLN A 298 14.59 -2.18 -13.34
C GLN A 298 13.61 -1.40 -14.24
N ILE A 299 14.09 -0.71 -15.27
CA ILE A 299 13.21 -0.16 -16.30
C ILE A 299 13.01 -1.27 -17.31
N PHE A 300 11.86 -1.91 -17.28
CA PHE A 300 11.47 -2.85 -18.31
C PHE A 300 11.04 -2.09 -19.55
N ARG A 301 11.77 -2.32 -20.65
CA ARG A 301 11.35 -2.02 -22.02
C ARG A 301 11.44 -3.33 -22.79
N PRO A 302 10.38 -3.78 -23.47
CA PRO A 302 10.48 -4.87 -24.43
C PRO A 302 11.62 -4.53 -25.40
N ALA A 303 12.43 -5.52 -25.75
CA ALA A 303 13.28 -5.36 -26.92
C ALA A 303 12.34 -5.07 -28.09
N LEU A 304 12.39 -3.86 -28.64
CA LEU A 304 11.74 -3.56 -29.90
C LEU A 304 12.26 -4.62 -30.87
N VAL A 305 11.38 -5.50 -31.33
CA VAL A 305 11.71 -6.39 -32.43
C VAL A 305 12.00 -5.46 -33.59
N SER A 306 13.27 -5.25 -33.89
CA SER A 306 13.69 -4.54 -35.08
C SER A 306 13.19 -5.35 -36.26
N GLU A 307 12.15 -4.86 -36.93
CA GLU A 307 11.78 -5.31 -38.29
C GLU A 307 12.92 -5.05 -39.27
#